data_AF-A0A1H8VJF2-F1
#
_entry.id   AF-A0A1H8VJF2-F1
#
_cell.length_a   1.000
_cell.length_b   1.000
_cell.length_c   1.000
_cell.angle_alpha   90.00
_cell.angle_beta   90.00
_cell.angle_gamma   90.00
#
_symmetry.space_group_name_H-M   'P 1'
#
loop_
_entity.id
_entity.type
_entity.pdbx_description
1 polymer ?
#
loop_
_entity_poly.entity_id
_entity_poly.type
_entity_poly.pdbx_seq_one_letter_code
_entity_poly.pdbx_strand_id
1 'polypeptide(L)'
;MASSLTTRLEALEARSPQHYSTLQRHLPLLQTALDDATRPYPTGRQLYAHLEDPPLPARTFGRLLALLVELEIIDIYAERSSANRYDIRAYDTADLEELEVLLA
;
A
#
# COMPACT_ATOMS: atom_id res chain seq x y z
N MET A 1 -11.14 0.55 20.03
CA MET A 1 -9.95 -0.31 19.86
C MET A 1 -9.72 -0.41 18.38
N ALA A 2 -8.52 -0.11 17.89
CA ALA A 2 -8.17 -0.39 16.49
C ALA A 2 -8.32 -1.90 16.25
N SER A 3 -8.91 -2.28 15.13
CA SER A 3 -8.96 -3.69 14.73
C SER A 3 -7.54 -4.16 14.40
N SER A 4 -7.23 -5.42 14.72
CA SER A 4 -5.93 -5.99 14.36
C SER A 4 -5.73 -6.02 12.84
N LEU A 5 -4.48 -6.07 12.39
CA LEU A 5 -4.14 -6.20 10.97
C LEU A 5 -4.81 -7.45 10.36
N THR A 6 -4.79 -8.58 11.08
CA THR A 6 -5.46 -9.82 10.68
C THR A 6 -6.96 -9.61 10.45
N THR A 7 -7.66 -8.93 11.36
CA THR A 7 -9.10 -8.64 11.21
C THR A 7 -9.38 -7.77 9.98
N ARG A 8 -8.51 -6.80 9.69
CA ARG A 8 -8.65 -5.93 8.51
C ARG A 8 -8.38 -6.68 7.21
N LEU A 9 -7.43 -7.62 7.21
CA LEU A 9 -7.17 -8.53 6.09
C LEU A 9 -8.33 -9.49 5.82
N GLU A 10 -8.88 -10.15 6.84
CA GLU A 10 -10.05 -11.02 6.71
C GLU A 10 -11.24 -10.25 6.13
N ALA A 11 -11.45 -9.01 6.58
CA ALA A 11 -12.49 -8.14 6.04
C ALA A 11 -12.22 -7.76 4.56
N LEU A 12 -10.96 -7.52 4.18
CA LEU A 12 -10.58 -7.26 2.80
C LEU A 12 -10.82 -8.48 1.91
N GLU A 13 -10.41 -9.67 2.34
CA GLU A 13 -10.61 -10.92 1.60
C GLU A 13 -12.10 -11.20 1.38
N ALA A 14 -12.90 -11.12 2.45
CA ALA A 14 -14.34 -11.35 2.37
C ALA A 14 -15.05 -10.33 1.46
N ARG A 15 -14.62 -9.06 1.49
CA ARG A 15 -15.22 -7.98 0.69
C ARG A 15 -14.77 -8.01 -0.77
N SER A 16 -13.51 -8.34 -1.03
CA SER A 16 -12.95 -8.41 -2.38
C SER A 16 -11.75 -9.37 -2.47
N PRO A 17 -12.00 -10.65 -2.80
CA PRO A 17 -10.92 -11.63 -3.02
C PRO A 17 -9.96 -11.21 -4.13
N GLN A 18 -10.44 -10.42 -5.10
CA GLN A 18 -9.60 -9.88 -6.17
C GLN A 18 -8.62 -8.82 -5.64
N HIS A 19 -9.05 -7.92 -4.74
CA HIS A 19 -8.14 -6.92 -4.19
C HIS A 19 -7.12 -7.58 -3.26
N TYR A 20 -7.56 -8.54 -2.46
CA TYR A 20 -6.68 -9.36 -1.62
C TYR A 20 -5.59 -10.04 -2.46
N SER A 21 -5.97 -10.83 -3.46
CA SER A 21 -5.01 -11.54 -4.33
C SER A 21 -4.12 -10.60 -5.16
N THR A 22 -4.61 -9.41 -5.53
CA THR A 22 -3.80 -8.40 -6.22
C THR A 22 -2.79 -7.77 -5.28
N LEU A 23 -3.17 -7.49 -4.03
CA LEU A 23 -2.27 -6.97 -3.01
C LEU A 23 -1.17 -7.99 -2.69
N GLN A 24 -1.54 -9.25 -2.40
CA GLN A 24 -0.60 -10.35 -2.18
C GLN A 24 0.43 -10.46 -3.31
N ARG A 25 -0.01 -10.45 -4.57
CA ARG A 25 0.88 -10.58 -5.73
C ARG A 25 1.88 -9.42 -5.89
N HIS A 26 1.47 -8.22 -5.50
CA HIS A 26 2.22 -6.99 -5.82
C HIS A 26 2.76 -6.27 -4.58
N LEU A 27 2.70 -6.91 -3.41
CA LEU A 27 3.25 -6.39 -2.18
C LEU A 27 4.75 -6.05 -2.28
N PRO A 28 5.60 -6.90 -2.89
CA PRO A 28 7.03 -6.57 -3.02
C PRO A 28 7.28 -5.30 -3.84
N LEU A 29 6.43 -5.02 -4.84
CA LEU A 29 6.53 -3.80 -5.64
C LEU A 29 6.17 -2.55 -4.82
N LEU A 30 5.20 -2.66 -3.92
CA LEU A 30 4.82 -1.57 -3.01
C LEU A 30 5.94 -1.29 -2.01
N GLN A 31 6.53 -2.35 -1.45
CA GLN A 31 7.66 -2.26 -0.54
C GLN A 31 8.84 -1.55 -1.20
N THR A 32 9.29 -1.99 -2.38
CA THR A 32 10.35 -1.30 -3.14
C THR A 32 10.04 0.18 -3.33
N ALA A 33 8.82 0.52 -3.74
CA ALA A 33 8.44 1.91 -3.97
C ALA A 33 8.46 2.77 -2.70
N LEU A 34 8.09 2.19 -1.54
CA LEU A 34 8.08 2.86 -0.25
C LEU A 34 9.50 2.98 0.33
N ASP A 35 10.32 1.95 0.22
CA ASP A 35 11.70 1.92 0.68
C ASP A 35 12.57 2.95 -0.09
N ASP A 36 12.35 3.08 -1.41
CA ASP A 36 13.06 4.04 -2.25
C ASP A 36 12.51 5.48 -2.16
N ALA A 37 11.44 5.70 -1.41
CA ALA A 37 10.76 6.98 -1.36
C ALA A 37 11.60 8.05 -0.62
N THR A 38 12.09 9.03 -1.36
CA THR A 38 12.90 10.13 -0.79
C THR A 38 12.10 11.28 -0.17
N ARG A 39 10.77 11.26 -0.30
CA ARG A 39 9.87 12.35 0.14
C ARG A 39 9.00 11.86 1.30
N PRO A 40 8.78 12.68 2.35
CA PRO A 40 7.93 12.27 3.47
C PRO A 40 6.45 12.18 3.11
N TYR A 41 6.00 12.93 2.08
CA TYR A 41 4.59 12.97 1.66
C TYR A 41 4.40 12.77 0.15
N PRO A 42 4.78 11.60 -0.40
CA PRO A 42 4.74 11.38 -1.83
C PRO A 42 3.30 11.15 -2.32
N THR A 43 3.05 11.49 -3.57
CA THR A 43 1.85 11.02 -4.28
C THR A 43 2.08 9.62 -4.84
N GLY A 44 1.01 8.87 -5.10
CA GLY A 44 1.12 7.54 -5.73
C GLY A 44 1.83 7.58 -7.09
N ARG A 45 1.70 8.68 -7.84
CA ARG A 45 2.45 8.90 -9.09
C ARG A 45 3.95 9.08 -8.85
N GLN A 46 4.34 9.76 -7.77
CA GLN A 46 5.76 9.94 -7.44
C GLN A 46 6.39 8.62 -7.03
N LEU A 47 5.73 7.84 -6.18
CA LEU A 47 6.16 6.49 -5.81
C LEU A 47 6.30 5.59 -7.06
N TYR A 48 5.29 5.56 -7.92
CA TYR A 48 5.30 4.74 -9.13
C TYR A 48 6.37 5.15 -10.14
N ALA A 49 6.73 6.43 -10.22
CA ALA A 49 7.68 6.93 -11.21
C ALA A 49 9.13 6.43 -10.99
N HIS A 50 9.43 5.87 -9.82
CA HIS A 50 10.74 5.30 -9.51
C HIS A 50 10.87 3.82 -9.91
N LEU A 51 9.76 3.17 -10.27
CA LEU A 51 9.74 1.76 -10.65
C LEU A 51 10.16 1.58 -12.11
N GLU A 52 11.12 0.69 -12.35
CA GLU A 52 11.54 0.28 -13.69
C GLU A 52 10.60 -0.84 -14.22
N ASP A 53 9.99 -0.61 -15.39
CA ASP A 53 9.07 -1.54 -16.09
C ASP A 53 8.07 -2.29 -15.17
N PRO A 54 7.25 -1.57 -14.37
CA PRO A 54 6.36 -2.19 -13.40
C PRO A 54 5.30 -3.08 -14.08
N PRO A 55 5.03 -4.30 -13.56
CA PRO A 55 4.12 -5.28 -14.16
C PRO A 55 2.63 -4.94 -13.98
N LEU A 56 2.31 -3.72 -13.53
CA LEU A 56 0.94 -3.27 -13.30
C LEU A 56 0.81 -1.78 -13.64
N PRO A 57 -0.36 -1.31 -14.10
CA PRO A 57 -0.56 0.10 -14.39
C PRO A 57 -0.54 0.98 -13.14
N ALA A 58 -0.07 2.23 -13.28
CA ALA A 58 -0.06 3.23 -12.19
C ALA A 58 -1.41 3.41 -11.46
N ARG A 59 -2.53 3.23 -12.17
CA ARG A 59 -3.87 3.26 -11.56
C ARG A 59 -4.09 2.11 -10.58
N THR A 60 -3.64 0.91 -10.91
CA THR A 60 -3.69 -0.25 -10.02
C THR A 60 -2.77 -0.04 -8.82
N PHE A 61 -1.57 0.49 -9.06
CA PHE A 61 -0.63 0.84 -7.99
C PHE A 61 -1.26 1.80 -6.97
N GLY A 62 -1.88 2.89 -7.45
CA GLY A 62 -2.55 3.86 -6.58
C GLY A 62 -3.71 3.25 -5.77
N ARG A 63 -4.41 2.25 -6.31
CA ARG A 63 -5.45 1.52 -5.58
C ARG A 63 -4.84 0.64 -4.48
N LEU A 64 -3.70 0.01 -4.74
CA LEU A 64 -3.00 -0.80 -3.74
C LEU A 64 -2.45 0.06 -2.60
N LEU A 65 -1.96 1.27 -2.88
CA LEU A 65 -1.59 2.23 -1.83
C LEU A 65 -2.78 2.62 -0.94
N ALA A 66 -3.97 2.78 -1.54
CA ALA A 66 -5.18 3.01 -0.75
C ALA A 66 -5.52 1.82 0.16
N LEU A 67 -5.27 0.58 -0.29
CA LEU A 67 -5.41 -0.60 0.57
C LEU A 67 -4.41 -0.59 1.72
N LEU A 68 -3.17 -0.16 1.51
CA LEU A 68 -2.20 -0.01 2.61
C LEU A 68 -2.66 1.00 3.67
N VAL A 69 -3.38 2.05 3.26
CA VAL A 69 -4.04 2.98 4.19
C VAL A 69 -5.19 2.32 4.93
N GLU A 70 -6.06 1.58 4.23
CA GLU A 70 -7.15 0.82 4.87
C GLU A 70 -6.62 -0.24 5.86
N LEU A 71 -5.43 -0.77 5.57
CA LEU A 71 -4.67 -1.69 6.41
C LEU A 71 -3.72 -0.96 7.39
N GLU A 72 -3.85 0.35 7.57
CA GLU A 72 -3.09 1.18 8.52
C GLU A 72 -1.57 0.96 8.48
N ILE A 73 -1.01 0.54 7.34
CA ILE A 73 0.43 0.37 7.12
C ILE A 73 1.09 1.72 6.79
N ILE A 74 0.36 2.58 6.09
CA ILE A 74 0.73 3.97 5.80
C ILE A 74 -0.50 4.84 6.02
N ASP A 75 -0.33 6.16 6.12
CA ASP A 75 -1.44 7.08 6.34
C ASP A 75 -1.66 8.03 5.14
N ILE A 76 -2.74 8.81 5.15
CA ILE A 76 -3.00 9.88 4.20
C ILE A 76 -2.66 11.21 4.87
N TYR A 77 -1.66 11.90 4.31
CA TYR A 77 -1.37 13.28 4.68
C TYR A 77 -2.42 14.26 4.12
N ALA A 78 -2.86 14.05 2.87
CA ALA A 78 -3.88 14.89 2.25
C ALA A 78 -4.65 14.16 1.14
N GLU A 79 -5.97 14.16 1.25
CA GLU A 79 -6.86 13.65 0.21
C GLU A 79 -7.03 14.67 -0.94
N ARG A 80 -6.89 14.18 -2.17
CA ARG A 80 -7.14 14.93 -3.41
C ARG A 80 -7.73 13.98 -4.43
N SER A 81 -8.76 14.41 -5.17
CA SER A 81 -9.56 13.60 -6.11
C SER A 81 -8.76 12.78 -7.15
N SER A 82 -7.47 13.02 -7.32
CA SER A 82 -6.57 12.25 -8.19
C SER A 82 -5.10 12.20 -7.74
N ALA A 83 -4.78 12.73 -6.55
CA ALA A 83 -3.41 12.97 -6.13
C ALA A 83 -3.24 12.94 -4.61
N ASN A 84 -3.81 11.91 -3.96
CA ASN A 84 -3.59 11.69 -2.54
C ASN A 84 -2.09 11.76 -2.23
N ARG A 85 -1.76 12.47 -1.16
CA ARG A 85 -0.44 12.44 -0.56
C ARG A 85 -0.47 11.49 0.60
N TYR A 86 0.38 10.49 0.54
CA TYR A 86 0.53 9.50 1.60
C TYR A 86 1.51 10.03 2.64
N ASP A 87 1.27 9.80 3.92
CA ASP A 87 2.27 9.98 4.97
C ASP A 87 3.01 8.66 5.15
N ILE A 88 4.28 8.66 4.82
CA ILE A 88 5.15 7.48 4.95
C ILE A 88 6.21 7.70 6.03
N ARG A 89 6.09 8.73 6.87
CA ARG A 89 7.09 9.01 7.91
C ARG A 89 7.09 7.97 9.03
N ALA A 90 5.93 7.35 9.26
CA ALA A 90 5.74 6.29 10.22
C ALA A 90 5.83 4.90 9.58
N TYR A 91 6.09 4.82 8.27
CA TYR A 91 6.27 3.54 7.58
C TYR A 91 7.48 2.81 8.17
N ASP A 92 7.24 1.59 8.62
CA ASP A 92 8.25 0.62 9.00
C ASP A 92 8.16 -0.58 8.04
N THR A 93 9.30 -0.98 7.49
CA THR A 93 9.39 -2.18 6.65
C THR A 93 8.86 -3.41 7.39
N ALA A 94 9.01 -3.48 8.71
CA ALA A 94 8.51 -4.59 9.53
C ALA A 94 6.98 -4.74 9.46
N ASP A 95 6.21 -3.65 9.37
CA ASP A 95 4.75 -3.70 9.22
C ASP A 95 4.35 -4.33 7.88
N LEU A 96 5.14 -4.07 6.84
CA LEU A 96 4.95 -4.66 5.51
C LEU A 96 5.34 -6.14 5.47
N GLU A 97 6.42 -6.53 6.17
CA GLU A 97 6.82 -7.92 6.34
C GLU A 97 5.78 -8.73 7.11
N GLU A 98 5.18 -8.18 8.18
CA GLU A 98 4.07 -8.81 8.89
C GLU A 98 2.87 -9.03 7.96
N LEU A 99 2.52 -8.01 7.16
CA LEU A 99 1.50 -8.12 6.13
C LEU A 99 1.82 -9.21 5.10
N GLU A 100 3.07 -9.32 4.65
CA GLU A 100 3.51 -10.37 3.72
C GLU A 100 3.30 -11.77 4.33
N VAL A 101 3.70 -11.96 5.59
CA VAL A 101 3.52 -13.22 6.31
C VAL A 101 2.04 -13.59 6.44
N LEU A 102 1.17 -12.62 6.71
CA LEU A 102 -0.27 -12.85 6.84
C LEU A 102 -0.96 -13.12 5.48
N LEU A 103 -0.36 -12.68 4.37
CA LEU A 103 -0.88 -12.89 3.03
C LEU A 103 -0.39 -14.21 2.40
N ALA A 104 0.59 -14.91 2.98
CA ALA A 104 1.18 -16.15 2.47
C ALA A 104 0.27 -17.38 2.66
#